data_AF-A0A6B9Z9A9-F1
#
_entry.id   AF-A0A6B9Z9A9-F1
#
_cell.length_a   1.000
_cell.length_b   1.000
_cell.length_c   1.000
_cell.angle_alpha   90.00
_cell.angle_beta   90.00
_cell.angle_gamma   90.00
#
_symmetry.space_group_name_H-M   'P 1'
#
loop_
_entity.id
_entity.type
_entity.pdbx_description
1 polymer ?
#
loop_
_entity_poly.entity_id
_entity_poly.type
_entity_poly.pdbx_seq_one_letter_code
_entity_poly.pdbx_strand_id
1 'polypeptide(L)' 'MSTFTIDHKDSQLTVEQSDKRRFKVALPGRTIVLFLKQDNEGANHWFEDGTDNETPETKEIGQAIDNYLAKAEN' A
#
# COMPACT_ATOMS: atom_id res chain seq x y z
N MET A 1 -5.80 -11.37 8.18
CA MET A 1 -4.55 -11.37 7.41
C MET A 1 -4.87 -11.91 6.05
N SER A 2 -4.81 -11.06 5.03
CA SER A 2 -5.13 -11.41 3.64
C SER A 2 -3.94 -11.06 2.77
N THR A 3 -3.60 -11.94 1.81
CA THR A 3 -2.49 -11.70 0.89
C THR A 3 -3.04 -11.60 -0.52
N PHE A 4 -2.62 -10.57 -1.25
CA PHE A 4 -3.03 -10.33 -2.63
C PHE A 4 -1.87 -9.77 -3.45
N THR A 5 -2.06 -9.70 -4.75
CA THR A 5 -1.08 -9.14 -5.68
C THR A 5 -1.63 -7.87 -6.31
N ILE A 6 -0.78 -6.85 -6.43
CA ILE A 6 -1.09 -5.60 -7.12
C ILE A 6 -0.15 -5.43 -8.31
N ASP A 7 -0.63 -4.80 -9.38
CA ASP A 7 0.21 -4.36 -10.48
C ASP A 7 0.87 -3.02 -10.12
N HIS A 8 2.20 -2.95 -10.20
CA HIS A 8 2.96 -1.74 -9.97
C HIS A 8 4.10 -1.63 -10.98
N LYS A 9 4.07 -0.57 -11.80
CA LYS A 9 4.99 -0.38 -12.94
C LYS A 9 4.91 -1.56 -13.91
N ASP A 10 6.01 -2.30 -14.06
CA ASP A 10 6.15 -3.44 -14.98
C ASP A 10 6.20 -4.78 -14.22
N SER A 11 5.72 -4.81 -12.98
CA SER A 11 5.80 -6.00 -12.12
C SER A 11 4.62 -6.13 -11.18
N GLN A 12 4.39 -7.36 -10.73
CA GLN A 12 3.40 -7.64 -9.70
C GLN A 12 4.07 -7.69 -8.33
N LEU A 13 3.51 -6.95 -7.38
CA LEU A 13 3.97 -6.92 -6.00
C LEU A 13 3.03 -7.75 -5.14
N THR A 14 3.59 -8.56 -4.25
CA THR A 14 2.80 -9.27 -3.24
C THR A 14 2.58 -8.35 -2.05
N VAL A 15 1.32 -8.21 -1.64
CA VAL A 15 0.89 -7.39 -0.51
C VAL A 15 0.23 -8.30 0.53
N GLU A 16 0.77 -8.27 1.74
CA GLU A 16 0.20 -8.92 2.91
C GLU A 16 -0.49 -7.87 3.78
N GLN A 17 -1.83 -7.86 3.78
CA GLN A 17 -2.62 -7.02 4.67
C GLN A 17 -2.63 -7.63 6.07
N SER A 18 -1.87 -6.99 6.97
CA SER A 18 -1.84 -7.36 8.39
C SER A 18 -3.08 -6.82 9.10
N ASP A 19 -3.44 -5.57 8.82
CA ASP A 19 -4.57 -4.84 9.40
C ASP A 19 -5.26 -3.97 8.34
N LYS A 20 -6.43 -3.40 8.67
CA LYS A 20 -7.14 -2.48 7.77
C LYS A 20 -6.30 -1.30 7.26
N ARG A 21 -5.26 -0.92 8.00
CA ARG A 21 -4.37 0.21 7.70
C ARG A 21 -2.90 -0.17 7.58
N ARG A 22 -2.55 -1.46 7.64
CA ARG A 22 -1.15 -1.91 7.63
C ARG A 22 -0.95 -3.01 6.59
N PHE A 23 -0.06 -2.74 5.65
CA PHE A 23 0.17 -3.56 4.47
C PHE A 23 1.66 -3.79 4.30
N LYS A 24 2.09 -5.04 4.24
CA LYS A 24 3.48 -5.39 4.00
C LYS A 24 3.65 -5.72 2.52
N VAL A 25 4.52 -5.01 1.83
CA VAL A 25 4.69 -5.10 0.38
C VAL A 25 6.07 -5.68 0.07
N ALA A 26 6.07 -6.80 -0.67
CA ALA A 26 7.28 -7.42 -1.18
C ALA A 26 7.69 -6.74 -2.49
N LEU A 27 8.78 -5.97 -2.43
CA LEU A 27 9.41 -5.33 -3.58
C LEU A 27 10.58 -6.19 -4.10
N PRO A 28 11.04 -5.98 -5.34
CA PRO A 28 12.27 -6.60 -5.83
C PRO A 28 13.46 -6.18 -4.97
N GLY A 29 13.98 -7.10 -4.15
CA GLY A 29 15.16 -6.89 -3.31
C GLY A 29 14.92 -6.28 -1.92
N ARG A 30 13.69 -5.92 -1.56
CA ARG A 30 13.35 -5.48 -0.20
C ARG A 30 11.89 -5.71 0.14
N THR A 31 11.55 -5.67 1.41
CA THR A 31 10.15 -5.69 1.86
C THR A 31 9.90 -4.45 2.70
N ILE A 32 8.84 -3.73 2.37
CA ILE A 32 8.45 -2.51 3.07
C ILE A 32 7.13 -2.72 3.77
N VAL A 33 6.86 -1.93 4.80
CA VAL A 33 5.57 -1.93 5.48
C VAL A 33 4.94 -0.58 5.23
N LEU A 34 3.79 -0.55 4.59
CA LEU A 34 2.99 0.62 4.32
C LEU A 34 1.88 0.79 5.35
N PHE A 35 1.67 2.04 5.74
CA PHE A 35 0.57 2.48 6.58
C PHE A 35 -0.33 3.44 5.82
N LEU A 36 -1.62 3.13 5.84
CA LEU A 36 -2.67 4.03 5.41
C LEU A 36 -3.05 4.96 6.56
N LYS A 37 -2.83 6.26 6.39
CA LYS A 37 -3.35 7.29 7.28
C LYS A 37 -4.30 8.18 6.49
N GLN A 38 -5.36 8.62 7.14
CA GLN A 38 -6.30 9.57 6.57
C GLN A 38 -6.07 10.92 7.22
N ASP A 39 -5.92 11.98 6.43
CA ASP A 39 -5.88 13.35 6.96
C ASP A 39 -7.27 13.85 7.37
N ASN A 40 -7.32 15.06 7.93
CA ASN A 40 -8.54 15.66 8.45
C ASN A 40 -9.53 16.09 7.33
N GLU A 41 -9.09 16.07 6.07
CA GLU A 41 -9.92 16.33 4.89
C GLU A 41 -10.44 15.03 4.27
N GLY A 42 -10.04 13.88 4.83
CA GLY A 42 -10.49 12.56 4.39
C GLY A 42 -9.64 11.95 3.27
N ALA A 43 -8.52 12.57 2.89
CA ALA A 43 -7.65 12.00 1.87
C ALA A 43 -6.74 10.90 2.45
N ASN A 44 -6.47 9.89 1.61
CA ASN A 44 -5.65 8.73 1.96
C ASN A 44 -4.18 9.04 1.66
N HIS A 45 -3.33 8.84 2.67
CA HIS A 45 -1.90 9.01 2.59
C HIS A 45 -1.16 7.72 2.97
N TRP A 46 -0.14 7.41 2.19
CA TRP A 46 0.57 6.14 2.26
C TRP A 46 2.02 6.35 2.68
N PHE A 47 2.36 5.85 3.87
CA PHE A 47 3.67 6.03 4.50
C PHE A 47 4.39 4.70 4.67
N GLU A 48 5.71 4.68 4.47
CA GLU A 48 6.54 3.54 4.86
C GLU A 48 6.79 3.56 6.38
N ASP A 49 6.81 2.40 7.02
CA ASP A 49 7.13 2.22 8.44
C ASP A 49 8.49 2.83 8.76
N GLY A 50 8.54 3.67 9.79
CA GLY A 50 9.74 4.40 10.16
C GLY A 50 10.05 5.63 9.29
N THR A 51 9.16 6.01 8.36
CA THR A 51 9.26 7.26 7.60
C THR A 51 8.13 8.22 7.97
N ASP A 52 8.46 9.50 8.06
CA ASP A 52 7.49 10.55 8.39
C ASP A 52 6.80 11.15 7.16
N ASN A 53 7.25 10.79 5.95
CA ASN A 53 6.78 11.40 4.71
C ASN A 53 6.31 10.35 3.70
N GLU A 54 5.23 10.69 2.99
CA GLU A 54 4.84 10.00 1.76
C GLU A 54 5.92 10.27 0.70
N THR A 55 6.40 9.20 0.08
CA THR A 55 7.28 9.29 -1.09
C THR A 55 6.48 8.99 -2.35
N PRO A 56 6.96 9.38 -3.53
CA PRO A 56 6.31 9.00 -4.79
C PRO A 56 6.09 7.49 -4.89
N GLU A 57 7.07 6.68 -4.46
CA GLU A 57 6.96 5.21 -4.48
C GLU A 57 5.87 4.70 -3.54
N THR A 58 5.80 5.17 -2.30
CA THR A 58 4.77 4.73 -1.34
C THR A 58 3.37 5.16 -1.77
N LYS A 59 3.25 6.34 -2.39
CA LYS A 59 2.01 6.83 -3.00
C LYS A 59 1.54 5.95 -4.15
N GLU A 60 2.43 5.64 -5.09
CA GLU A 60 2.11 4.80 -6.26
C GLU A 60 1.68 3.38 -5.83
N ILE A 61 2.43 2.77 -4.89
CA ILE A 61 2.09 1.44 -4.35
C ILE A 61 0.75 1.52 -3.60
N GLY A 62 0.56 2.54 -2.77
CA GLY A 62 -0.69 2.78 -2.04
C GLY A 62 -1.91 2.91 -2.94
N GLN A 63 -1.80 3.69 -4.02
CA GLN A 63 -2.88 3.81 -5.02
C GLN A 63 -3.22 2.48 -5.69
N ALA A 64 -2.22 1.64 -5.98
CA ALA A 64 -2.46 0.31 -6.53
C ALA A 64 -3.17 -0.61 -5.53
N ILE A 65 -2.86 -0.51 -4.22
CA ILE A 65 -3.59 -1.18 -3.14
C ILE A 65 -5.04 -0.68 -3.07
N ASP A 66 -5.26 0.63 -3.02
CA ASP A 66 -6.61 1.24 -2.99
C ASP A 66 -7.46 0.76 -4.18
N ASN A 67 -6.90 0.76 -5.39
CA ASN A 67 -7.59 0.30 -6.59
C ASN A 67 -7.96 -1.19 -6.52
N TYR A 68 -7.06 -2.04 -5.99
CA TYR A 68 -7.36 -3.46 -5.78
C TYR A 68 -8.49 -3.64 -4.78
N LEU A 69 -8.44 -2.96 -3.63
CA LEU A 69 -9.46 -3.05 -2.59
C LEU A 69 -10.81 -2.54 -3.10
N ALA A 70 -10.84 -1.42 -3.82
CA ALA A 70 -12.07 -0.89 -4.42
C ALA A 70 -12.71 -1.84 -5.45
N LYS A 71 -11.90 -2.64 -6.17
CA LYS A 71 -12.39 -3.70 -7.06
C LYS A 71 -12.91 -4.92 -6.30
N ALA A 72 -12.30 -5.26 -5.17
CA ALA A 72 -12.67 -6.42 -4.36
C ALA A 72 -13.95 -6.20 -3.53
N GLU A 73 -14.32 -4.95 -3.24
CA GLU A 73 -15.56 -4.60 -2.55
C GLU A 73 -16.80 -4.52 -3.47
N ASN A 74 -16.66 -4.85 -4.75
CA ASN A 74 -17.71 -4.73 -5.77
C ASN A 74 -18.15 -6.09 -6.34
#